data_AF-A0A8T5HB57-F1
#
_entry.id   AF-A0A8T5HB57-F1
#
_cell.length_a   1.000
_cell.length_b   1.000
_cell.length_c   1.000
_cell.angle_alpha   90.00
_cell.angle_beta   90.00
_cell.angle_gamma   90.00
#
_symmetry.space_group_name_H-M   'P 1'
#
loop_
_entity.id
_entity.type
_entity.pdbx_description
1 polymer ?
#
loop_
_entity_poly.entity_id
_entity_poly.type
_entity_poly.pdbx_seq_one_letter_code
_entity_poly.pdbx_strand_id
1 'polypeptide(L)'
;MGGLRAIIIVAVAFVLAYAIKVFFEKKLKKSIKEQLNRFRMIIYALMALVISTGIYFASEALSVPVETILVIKVLVMFVALYLLFLLTDYFTDHLVHVWYQGQIRSKLKLITFFNLLIKLLTTVFVVFVLFRFWSIDLVEVSTYVFYLIQGNSATLALSVFLIYLIIAKIVLFIFKTYFTEVVKKTKTKIDDILVSRLEYPISWFIVLLGIIISLKTVETGVTYVIPIVKSIIVALVAHTLLKLADDLLEEWWIESPQQGLDEDIIQITSNFLKIIIIVISLIVMLIVWGADIKSLLLSVGIISVVLGFALKGSLDNIFSGISLMLDHTFRVGDVIKLESSEIGEVIHIGLRSTKVKTYDNELLVIPNSILANMRVINYARPDNNLRIIIPVGVAYGSDVEKVKKVLRNALKNRKEISLPHLSDVWFVKMNDFSLDFKVIFYIDDYRKKYKTESIITTMIYDILKKNKLNIPFPTRTLYMNKGKNGRETSEPQRRVKKTSSSKKKVSKGSKKKVSKKVKKK
;
A
#
# COMPACT_ATOMS: atom_id res chain seq x y z
N MET A 1 30.72 15.43 -49.75
CA MET A 1 29.37 16.04 -49.69
C MET A 1 28.44 15.47 -48.59
N GLY A 2 28.68 14.26 -48.05
CA GLY A 2 27.81 13.65 -47.02
C GLY A 2 27.84 14.31 -45.63
N GLY A 3 29.02 14.71 -45.13
CA GLY A 3 29.16 15.33 -43.82
C GLY A 3 28.44 16.68 -43.68
N LEU A 4 28.43 17.49 -44.73
CA LEU A 4 27.71 18.77 -44.75
C LEU A 4 26.19 18.56 -44.67
N ARG A 5 25.66 17.52 -45.34
CA ARG A 5 24.23 17.18 -45.27
C ARG A 5 23.81 16.67 -43.89
N ALA A 6 24.66 15.89 -43.22
CA ALA A 6 24.40 15.42 -41.85
C ALA A 6 24.38 16.59 -40.84
N ILE A 7 25.34 17.52 -40.94
CA ILE A 7 25.37 18.72 -40.11
C ILE A 7 24.13 19.59 -40.34
N ILE A 8 23.69 19.74 -41.59
CA ILE A 8 22.47 20.49 -41.95
C ILE A 8 21.22 19.81 -41.37
N ILE A 9 21.11 18.48 -41.42
CA ILE A 9 19.96 17.75 -40.85
C ILE A 9 19.92 17.89 -39.32
N VAL A 10 21.06 17.78 -38.64
CA VAL A 10 21.15 17.98 -37.18
C VAL A 10 20.82 19.42 -36.79
N ALA A 11 21.31 20.40 -37.55
CA ALA A 11 21.01 21.81 -37.33
C ALA A 11 19.52 22.12 -37.54
N VAL A 12 18.90 21.57 -38.60
CA VAL A 12 17.47 21.72 -38.89
C VAL A 12 16.62 21.06 -37.81
N ALA A 13 17.01 19.88 -37.31
CA ALA A 13 16.31 19.22 -36.20
C ALA A 13 16.38 20.04 -34.90
N PHE A 14 17.54 20.64 -34.59
CA PHE A 14 17.70 21.53 -33.43
C PHE A 14 16.86 22.80 -33.56
N VAL A 15 16.82 23.41 -34.75
CA VAL A 15 16.03 24.61 -35.03
C VAL A 15 14.53 24.30 -34.95
N LEU A 16 14.07 23.15 -35.46
CA LEU A 16 12.68 22.70 -35.34
C LEU A 16 12.29 22.43 -33.88
N ALA A 17 13.14 21.74 -33.11
CA ALA A 17 12.91 21.51 -31.68
C ALA A 17 12.83 22.83 -30.90
N TYR A 18 13.68 23.80 -31.23
CA TYR A 18 13.68 25.13 -30.61
C TYR A 18 12.46 25.98 -31.05
N ALA A 19 12.06 25.92 -32.31
CA ALA A 19 10.87 26.61 -32.81
C ALA A 19 9.58 26.06 -32.17
N ILE A 20 9.49 24.74 -32.00
CA ILE A 20 8.37 24.08 -31.30
C ILE A 20 8.35 24.48 -29.82
N LYS A 21 9.52 24.57 -29.16
CA LYS A 21 9.65 25.10 -27.80
C LYS A 21 9.05 26.52 -27.68
N VAL A 22 9.45 27.44 -28.56
CA VAL A 22 8.99 28.85 -28.55
C VAL A 22 7.49 28.95 -28.85
N PHE A 23 6.97 28.13 -29.77
CA PHE A 23 5.56 28.10 -30.13
C PHE A 23 4.65 27.68 -28.96
N PHE A 24 5.06 26.69 -28.17
CA PHE A 24 4.32 26.24 -26.99
C PHE A 24 4.49 27.16 -25.76
N GLU A 25 5.50 28.02 -25.73
CA GLU A 25 5.78 28.90 -24.59
C GLU A 25 4.86 30.13 -24.54
N LYS A 26 4.39 30.60 -25.70
CA LYS A 26 3.57 31.81 -25.84
C LYS A 26 2.07 31.63 -25.53
N LYS A 27 1.56 30.39 -25.37
CA LYS A 27 0.10 30.12 -25.39
C LYS A 27 -0.54 29.54 -24.12
N LEU A 28 0.18 29.37 -23.01
CA LEU A 28 -0.33 28.59 -21.86
C LEU A 28 -0.31 29.33 -20.50
N LYS A 29 -1.44 29.25 -19.79
CA LYS A 29 -1.64 29.80 -18.42
C LYS A 29 -0.74 29.10 -17.37
N LYS A 30 -0.39 29.85 -16.32
CA LYS A 30 0.63 29.52 -15.31
C LYS A 30 0.43 28.17 -14.59
N SER A 31 -0.80 27.73 -14.30
CA SER A 31 -1.04 26.45 -13.60
C SER A 31 -0.92 25.20 -14.47
N ILE A 32 -1.16 25.31 -15.79
CA ILE A 32 -0.95 24.20 -16.74
C ILE A 32 0.54 24.07 -17.06
N LYS A 33 1.31 25.17 -16.98
CA LYS A 33 2.75 25.23 -17.25
C LYS A 33 3.57 24.27 -16.36
N GLU A 34 3.16 24.10 -15.10
CA GLU A 34 3.80 23.18 -14.15
C GLU A 34 3.45 21.71 -14.36
N GLN A 35 2.22 21.37 -14.79
CA GLN A 35 1.86 20.00 -15.16
C GLN A 35 2.43 19.61 -16.54
N LEU A 36 2.49 20.56 -17.49
CA LEU A 36 3.04 20.31 -18.83
C LEU A 36 4.57 20.16 -18.79
N ASN A 37 5.28 20.87 -17.92
CA ASN A 37 6.72 20.65 -17.70
C ASN A 37 7.04 19.21 -17.26
N ARG A 38 6.08 18.50 -16.63
CA ARG A 38 6.21 17.11 -16.17
C ARG A 38 6.06 16.10 -17.31
N PHE A 39 5.14 16.33 -18.25
CA PHE A 39 5.03 15.53 -19.48
C PHE A 39 6.15 15.84 -20.49
N ARG A 40 6.62 17.08 -20.53
CA ARG A 40 7.70 17.54 -21.42
C ARG A 40 8.99 16.74 -21.24
N MET A 41 9.39 16.41 -20.01
CA MET A 41 10.64 15.67 -19.76
C MET A 41 10.59 14.22 -20.25
N ILE A 42 9.47 13.53 -20.05
CA ILE A 42 9.26 12.17 -20.56
C ILE A 42 9.21 12.18 -22.10
N ILE A 43 8.53 13.18 -22.69
CA ILE A 43 8.49 13.38 -24.14
C ILE A 43 9.89 13.69 -24.70
N TYR A 44 10.69 14.51 -24.03
CA TYR A 44 12.06 14.80 -24.44
C TYR A 44 12.98 13.58 -24.30
N ALA A 45 12.78 12.75 -23.27
CA ALA A 45 13.51 11.51 -23.11
C ALA A 45 13.16 10.48 -24.19
N LEU A 46 11.87 10.32 -24.49
CA LEU A 46 11.40 9.46 -25.59
C LEU A 46 11.83 9.98 -26.95
N MET A 47 11.75 11.29 -27.21
CA MET A 47 12.24 11.90 -28.45
C MET A 47 13.75 11.73 -28.60
N ALA A 48 14.53 11.93 -27.54
CA ALA A 48 15.98 11.72 -27.59
C ALA A 48 16.33 10.26 -27.80
N LEU A 49 15.58 9.31 -27.22
CA LEU A 49 15.73 7.88 -27.49
C LEU A 49 15.41 7.54 -28.95
N VAL A 50 14.32 8.08 -29.51
CA VAL A 50 13.93 7.85 -30.91
C VAL A 50 14.94 8.48 -31.88
N ILE A 51 15.41 9.69 -31.60
CA ILE A 51 16.44 10.39 -32.39
C ILE A 51 17.77 9.65 -32.30
N SER A 52 18.17 9.20 -31.10
CA SER A 52 19.33 8.35 -30.84
C SER A 52 19.32 7.08 -31.71
N THR A 53 18.19 6.37 -31.65
CA THR A 53 18.00 5.11 -32.38
C THR A 53 17.94 5.35 -33.89
N GLY A 54 17.29 6.42 -34.34
CA GLY A 54 17.22 6.80 -35.75
C GLY A 54 18.57 7.23 -36.33
N ILE A 55 19.38 7.93 -35.55
CA ILE A 55 20.76 8.30 -35.91
C ILE A 55 21.65 7.05 -36.01
N TYR A 56 21.51 6.10 -35.08
CA TYR A 56 22.21 4.81 -35.14
C TYR A 56 21.90 4.08 -36.45
N PHE A 57 20.62 3.85 -36.76
CA PHE A 57 20.20 3.16 -37.99
C PHE A 57 20.59 3.92 -39.27
N ALA A 58 20.49 5.26 -39.28
CA ALA A 58 20.90 6.06 -40.42
C ALA A 58 22.42 6.03 -40.66
N SER A 59 23.23 5.96 -39.58
CA SER A 59 24.69 5.88 -39.67
C SER A 59 25.16 4.55 -40.29
N GLU A 60 24.46 3.46 -39.97
CA GLU A 60 24.73 2.11 -40.49
C GLU A 60 24.27 1.99 -41.97
N ALA A 61 23.17 2.64 -42.33
CA ALA A 61 22.66 2.65 -43.70
C ALA A 61 23.45 3.54 -44.69
N LEU A 62 24.12 4.60 -44.20
CA LEU A 62 24.79 5.60 -45.05
C LEU A 62 26.30 5.35 -45.26
N SER A 63 26.86 4.25 -44.75
CA SER A 63 28.30 3.91 -44.88
C SER A 63 29.23 5.08 -44.50
N VAL A 64 28.86 5.83 -43.45
CA VAL A 64 29.60 7.00 -42.99
C VAL A 64 30.96 6.54 -42.43
N PRO A 65 32.07 7.28 -42.65
CA PRO A 65 33.37 6.92 -42.09
C PRO A 65 33.30 6.72 -40.57
N VAL A 66 33.97 5.67 -40.09
CA VAL A 66 33.90 5.14 -38.71
C VAL A 66 34.09 6.24 -37.66
N GLU A 67 35.00 7.17 -37.92
CA GLU A 67 35.32 8.32 -37.06
C GLU A 67 34.09 9.22 -36.78
N THR A 68 33.24 9.45 -37.79
CA THR A 68 32.06 10.32 -37.64
C THR A 68 30.91 9.59 -36.95
N ILE A 69 30.80 8.28 -37.19
CA ILE A 69 29.84 7.40 -36.51
C ILE A 69 30.13 7.36 -35.01
N LEU A 70 31.41 7.27 -34.63
CA LEU A 70 31.86 7.15 -33.24
C LEU A 70 31.56 8.42 -32.43
N VAL A 71 31.83 9.61 -32.99
CA VAL A 71 31.50 10.89 -32.33
C VAL A 71 30.00 11.04 -32.10
N ILE A 72 29.19 10.68 -33.09
CA ILE A 72 27.73 10.76 -33.03
C ILE A 72 27.18 9.77 -31.98
N LYS A 73 27.68 8.53 -31.99
CA LYS A 73 27.37 7.46 -31.04
C LYS A 73 27.65 7.88 -29.60
N VAL A 74 28.82 8.46 -29.34
CA VAL A 74 29.23 8.97 -28.02
C VAL A 74 28.31 10.11 -27.56
N LEU A 75 28.03 11.07 -28.43
CA LEU A 75 27.21 12.25 -28.08
C LEU A 75 25.76 11.86 -27.76
N VAL A 76 25.20 10.94 -28.54
CA VAL A 76 23.88 10.35 -28.33
C VAL A 76 23.81 9.59 -27.00
N MET A 77 24.84 8.84 -26.65
CA MET A 77 24.92 8.14 -25.37
C MET A 77 24.98 9.12 -24.19
N PHE A 78 25.80 10.16 -24.25
CA PHE A 78 25.86 11.17 -23.18
C PHE A 78 24.51 11.85 -22.95
N VAL A 79 23.77 12.14 -24.03
CA VAL A 79 22.41 12.70 -23.94
C VAL A 79 21.44 11.70 -23.30
N ALA A 80 21.48 10.42 -23.69
CA ALA A 80 20.63 9.39 -23.11
C ALA A 80 20.90 9.17 -21.61
N LEU A 81 22.18 9.18 -21.20
CA LEU A 81 22.60 9.04 -19.81
C LEU A 81 22.21 10.26 -18.95
N TYR A 82 22.38 11.45 -19.49
CA TYR A 82 21.94 12.68 -18.84
C TYR A 82 20.41 12.70 -18.64
N LEU A 83 19.66 12.22 -19.63
CA LEU A 83 18.21 12.08 -19.53
C LEU A 83 17.78 11.00 -18.54
N LEU A 84 18.47 9.85 -18.49
CA LEU A 84 18.22 8.81 -17.50
C LEU A 84 18.48 9.33 -16.08
N PHE A 85 19.58 10.07 -15.88
CA PHE A 85 19.90 10.72 -14.62
C PHE A 85 18.79 11.69 -14.19
N LEU A 86 18.36 12.57 -15.10
CA LEU A 86 17.26 13.52 -14.83
C LEU A 86 15.93 12.82 -14.55
N LEU A 87 15.60 11.74 -15.27
CA LEU A 87 14.41 10.93 -15.00
C LEU A 87 14.47 10.28 -13.63
N THR A 88 15.65 9.81 -13.24
CA THR A 88 15.85 9.17 -11.94
C THR A 88 15.66 10.19 -10.82
N ASP A 89 16.33 11.33 -10.86
CA ASP A 89 16.14 12.40 -9.85
C ASP A 89 14.66 12.83 -9.77
N TYR A 90 13.99 12.97 -10.91
CA TYR A 90 12.58 13.33 -10.97
C TYR A 90 11.63 12.30 -10.32
N PHE A 91 11.73 11.02 -10.69
CA PHE A 91 10.90 9.97 -10.11
C PHE A 91 11.08 9.88 -8.62
N THR A 92 12.31 10.13 -8.18
CA THR A 92 12.71 9.92 -6.81
C THR A 92 12.20 11.04 -5.91
N ASP A 93 12.30 12.30 -6.34
CA ASP A 93 11.69 13.43 -5.66
C ASP A 93 10.16 13.32 -5.63
N HIS A 94 9.53 12.82 -6.70
CA HIS A 94 8.08 12.69 -6.76
C HIS A 94 7.54 11.57 -5.84
N LEU A 95 8.20 10.42 -5.78
CA LEU A 95 7.83 9.32 -4.87
C LEU A 95 7.94 9.78 -3.41
N VAL A 96 9.00 10.51 -3.07
CA VAL A 96 9.17 11.12 -1.75
C VAL A 96 8.02 12.08 -1.44
N HIS A 97 7.67 12.97 -2.38
CA HIS A 97 6.68 14.01 -2.14
C HIS A 97 5.23 13.50 -2.03
N VAL A 98 4.88 12.44 -2.77
CA VAL A 98 3.56 11.77 -2.69
C VAL A 98 3.42 11.01 -1.37
N TRP A 99 4.49 10.36 -0.91
CA TRP A 99 4.48 9.64 0.36
C TRP A 99 4.58 10.57 1.58
N TYR A 100 5.19 11.75 1.44
CA TYR A 100 5.29 12.75 2.51
C TYR A 100 3.95 13.34 2.95
N GLN A 101 2.92 13.28 2.08
CA GLN A 101 1.55 13.72 2.39
C GLN A 101 0.81 12.72 3.30
N GLY A 102 1.32 11.49 3.49
CA GLY A 102 0.82 10.54 4.48
C GLY A 102 1.64 10.61 5.78
N GLN A 103 1.01 10.97 6.90
CA GLN A 103 1.60 11.13 8.25
C GLN A 103 2.37 9.89 8.80
N ILE A 104 3.51 9.49 8.21
CA ILE A 104 4.29 8.33 8.67
C ILE A 104 5.78 8.65 8.63
N ARG A 105 6.24 9.41 9.63
CA ARG A 105 7.66 9.78 9.84
C ARG A 105 8.60 8.57 9.98
N SER A 106 8.10 7.42 10.45
CA SER A 106 8.89 6.19 10.64
C SER A 106 9.30 5.49 9.33
N LYS A 107 8.67 5.82 8.20
CA LYS A 107 9.00 5.25 6.88
C LYS A 107 9.88 6.14 5.99
N LEU A 108 10.25 7.35 6.46
CA LEU A 108 11.12 8.26 5.69
C LEU A 108 12.47 7.59 5.34
N LYS A 109 13.03 6.81 6.27
CA LYS A 109 14.31 6.10 6.07
C LYS A 109 14.25 5.05 4.96
N LEU A 110 13.15 4.31 4.87
CA LEU A 110 12.93 3.29 3.85
C LEU A 110 12.83 3.93 2.45
N ILE A 111 12.15 5.07 2.36
CA ILE A 111 11.99 5.80 1.10
C ILE A 111 13.32 6.43 0.67
N THR A 112 14.09 7.01 1.61
CA THR A 112 15.45 7.52 1.30
C THR A 112 16.42 6.39 0.94
N PHE A 113 16.26 5.20 1.53
CA PHE A 113 17.00 3.99 1.16
C PHE A 113 16.67 3.53 -0.26
N PHE A 114 15.38 3.36 -0.61
CA PHE A 114 14.98 2.99 -1.97
C PHE A 114 15.40 4.05 -3.00
N ASN A 115 15.33 5.33 -2.64
CA ASN A 115 15.84 6.45 -3.43
C ASN A 115 17.34 6.28 -3.74
N LEU A 116 18.16 6.06 -2.71
CA LEU A 116 19.60 5.87 -2.90
C LEU A 116 19.91 4.55 -3.62
N LEU A 117 19.17 3.48 -3.37
CA LEU A 117 19.31 2.22 -4.10
C LEU A 117 18.98 2.39 -5.58
N ILE A 118 17.92 3.11 -5.91
CA ILE A 118 17.55 3.44 -7.30
C ILE A 118 18.64 4.31 -7.92
N LYS A 119 19.16 5.34 -7.22
CA LYS A 119 20.28 6.17 -7.69
C LYS A 119 21.55 5.36 -7.88
N LEU A 120 21.84 4.43 -7.00
CA LEU A 120 22.99 3.53 -7.08
C LEU A 120 22.84 2.57 -8.26
N LEU A 121 21.70 1.91 -8.41
CA LEU A 121 21.40 1.01 -9.52
C LEU A 121 21.43 1.75 -10.87
N THR A 122 20.85 2.93 -10.94
CA THR A 122 20.88 3.75 -12.17
C THR A 122 22.27 4.28 -12.45
N THR A 123 23.06 4.68 -11.45
CA THR A 123 24.46 5.09 -11.64
C THR A 123 25.34 3.92 -12.07
N VAL A 124 25.17 2.75 -11.45
CA VAL A 124 25.84 1.51 -11.84
C VAL A 124 25.44 1.11 -13.25
N PHE A 125 24.16 1.23 -13.61
CA PHE A 125 23.65 0.96 -14.96
C PHE A 125 24.21 1.97 -15.97
N VAL A 126 24.26 3.26 -15.63
CA VAL A 126 24.88 4.34 -16.42
C VAL A 126 26.36 4.04 -16.65
N VAL A 127 27.11 3.72 -15.60
CA VAL A 127 28.53 3.34 -15.67
C VAL A 127 28.70 2.06 -16.49
N PHE A 128 27.82 1.08 -16.33
CA PHE A 128 27.84 -0.15 -17.10
C PHE A 128 27.54 0.08 -18.59
N VAL A 129 26.57 0.94 -18.93
CA VAL A 129 26.26 1.32 -20.31
C VAL A 129 27.40 2.12 -20.92
N LEU A 130 27.92 3.13 -20.20
CA LEU A 130 29.13 3.87 -20.59
C LEU A 130 30.28 2.91 -20.86
N PHE A 131 30.52 1.97 -19.95
CA PHE A 131 31.59 0.99 -20.04
C PHE A 131 31.38 0.01 -21.19
N ARG A 132 30.15 -0.50 -21.39
CA ARG A 132 29.82 -1.42 -22.49
C ARG A 132 30.02 -0.74 -23.83
N PHE A 133 29.64 0.52 -23.94
CA PHE A 133 29.80 1.33 -25.14
C PHE A 133 31.28 1.62 -25.40
N TRP A 134 31.98 2.16 -24.38
CA TRP A 134 33.43 2.39 -24.46
C TRP A 134 34.20 1.11 -24.77
N SER A 135 33.77 -0.06 -24.27
CA SER A 135 34.44 -1.34 -24.56
C SER A 135 34.34 -1.77 -26.02
N ILE A 136 33.28 -1.39 -26.73
CA ILE A 136 33.11 -1.70 -28.16
C ILE A 136 34.00 -0.77 -28.96
N ASP A 137 33.96 0.53 -28.66
CA ASP A 137 34.76 1.54 -29.34
C ASP A 137 36.26 1.41 -29.03
N LEU A 138 36.66 1.02 -27.82
CA LEU A 138 38.06 0.73 -27.45
C LEU A 138 38.62 -0.46 -28.21
N VAL A 139 37.81 -1.49 -28.45
CA VAL A 139 38.25 -2.65 -29.23
C VAL A 139 38.48 -2.21 -30.68
N GLU A 140 37.57 -1.44 -31.27
CA GLU A 140 37.74 -0.88 -32.62
C GLU A 140 38.96 0.05 -32.70
N VAL A 141 39.13 0.98 -31.74
CA VAL A 141 40.29 1.87 -31.66
C VAL A 141 41.59 1.08 -31.46
N SER A 142 41.61 0.07 -30.59
CA SER A 142 42.79 -0.77 -30.38
C SER A 142 43.15 -1.54 -31.66
N THR A 143 42.15 -2.03 -32.40
CA THR A 143 42.33 -2.70 -33.68
C THR A 143 42.83 -1.73 -34.75
N TYR A 144 42.39 -0.48 -34.75
CA TYR A 144 42.89 0.54 -35.68
C TYR A 144 44.34 0.94 -35.36
N VAL A 145 44.65 1.17 -34.08
CA VAL A 145 46.01 1.42 -33.58
C VAL A 145 46.94 0.24 -33.88
N PHE A 146 46.43 -0.99 -33.86
CA PHE A 146 47.15 -2.20 -34.29
C PHE A 146 47.63 -2.12 -35.74
N TYR A 147 46.70 -1.81 -36.65
CA TYR A 147 46.99 -1.69 -38.08
C TYR A 147 48.00 -0.56 -38.32
N LEU A 148 47.96 0.50 -37.51
CA LEU A 148 48.89 1.62 -37.57
C LEU A 148 50.30 1.27 -37.07
N ILE A 149 50.42 0.43 -36.04
CA ILE A 149 51.69 0.05 -35.39
C ILE A 149 52.32 -1.20 -36.03
N GLN A 150 51.61 -1.92 -36.91
CA GLN A 150 52.04 -3.21 -37.47
C GLN A 150 52.52 -4.21 -36.38
N GLY A 151 51.85 -4.21 -35.22
CA GLY A 151 52.22 -5.04 -34.08
C GLY A 151 51.85 -6.52 -34.24
N ASN A 152 52.37 -7.37 -33.35
CA ASN A 152 51.90 -8.76 -33.20
C ASN A 152 50.68 -8.79 -32.24
N SER A 153 49.74 -9.72 -32.42
CA SER A 153 48.52 -9.87 -31.59
C SER A 153 48.80 -9.86 -30.08
N ALA A 154 49.91 -10.44 -29.64
CA ALA A 154 50.36 -10.42 -28.25
C ALA A 154 50.65 -9.00 -27.72
N THR A 155 51.26 -8.13 -28.54
CA THR A 155 51.56 -6.74 -28.15
C THR A 155 50.30 -5.89 -28.03
N LEU A 156 49.27 -6.19 -28.84
CA LEU A 156 47.96 -5.57 -28.72
C LEU A 156 47.20 -6.04 -27.48
N ALA A 157 47.21 -7.34 -27.20
CA ALA A 157 46.60 -7.87 -25.98
C ALA A 157 47.18 -7.20 -24.73
N LEU A 158 48.50 -7.03 -24.68
CA LEU A 158 49.19 -6.38 -23.57
C LEU A 158 48.83 -4.89 -23.44
N SER A 159 48.78 -4.15 -24.55
CA SER A 159 48.44 -2.72 -24.52
C SER A 159 47.00 -2.48 -24.06
N VAL A 160 46.05 -3.30 -24.56
CA VAL A 160 44.65 -3.29 -24.13
C VAL A 160 44.54 -3.59 -22.64
N PHE A 161 45.23 -4.61 -22.15
CA PHE A 161 45.22 -4.96 -20.73
C PHE A 161 45.74 -3.80 -19.85
N LEU A 162 46.86 -3.18 -20.23
CA LEU A 162 47.44 -2.03 -19.51
C LEU A 162 46.50 -0.83 -19.48
N ILE A 163 45.80 -0.53 -20.59
CA ILE A 163 44.78 0.52 -20.64
C ILE A 163 43.66 0.22 -19.64
N TYR A 164 43.17 -1.02 -19.59
CA TYR A 164 42.14 -1.41 -18.62
C TYR A 164 42.61 -1.33 -17.16
N LEU A 165 43.89 -1.59 -16.86
CA LEU A 165 44.46 -1.36 -15.53
C LEU A 165 44.47 0.14 -15.15
N ILE A 166 44.80 1.00 -16.11
CA ILE A 166 44.77 2.46 -15.89
C ILE A 166 43.33 2.93 -15.67
N ILE A 167 42.39 2.46 -16.49
CA ILE A 167 40.95 2.74 -16.33
C ILE A 167 40.45 2.27 -14.97
N ALA A 168 40.82 1.07 -14.52
CA ALA A 168 40.43 0.56 -13.21
C ALA A 168 40.91 1.48 -12.07
N LYS A 169 42.15 1.99 -12.14
CA LYS A 169 42.68 2.95 -11.17
C LYS A 169 41.96 4.31 -11.23
N ILE A 170 41.65 4.81 -12.43
CA ILE A 170 40.91 6.07 -12.60
C ILE A 170 39.50 5.95 -12.06
N VAL A 171 38.79 4.86 -12.37
CA VAL A 171 37.43 4.62 -11.87
C VAL A 171 37.43 4.50 -10.35
N LEU A 172 38.40 3.79 -9.77
CA LEU A 172 38.57 3.75 -8.31
C LEU A 172 38.82 5.14 -7.71
N PHE A 173 39.70 5.94 -8.34
CA PHE A 173 39.97 7.30 -7.90
C PHE A 173 38.71 8.16 -7.92
N ILE A 174 37.96 8.14 -9.04
CA ILE A 174 36.70 8.88 -9.16
C ILE A 174 35.67 8.36 -8.16
N PHE A 175 35.53 7.04 -8.01
CA PHE A 175 34.58 6.43 -7.08
C PHE A 175 34.88 6.89 -5.65
N LYS A 176 36.15 6.79 -5.23
CA LYS A 176 36.59 7.23 -3.90
C LYS A 176 36.48 8.75 -3.71
N THR A 177 36.79 9.57 -4.71
CA THR A 177 36.72 11.03 -4.57
C THR A 177 35.27 11.54 -4.59
N TYR A 178 34.42 10.98 -5.45
CA TYR A 178 33.05 11.47 -5.63
C TYR A 178 32.07 10.82 -4.64
N PHE A 179 32.06 9.49 -4.53
CA PHE A 179 31.07 8.81 -3.69
C PHE A 179 31.32 9.05 -2.21
N THR A 180 32.58 9.06 -1.75
CA THR A 180 32.84 9.33 -0.32
C THR A 180 32.43 10.74 0.09
N GLU A 181 32.48 11.73 -0.82
CA GLU A 181 32.02 13.10 -0.56
C GLU A 181 30.50 13.26 -0.67
N VAL A 182 29.83 12.46 -1.51
CA VAL A 182 28.35 12.42 -1.57
C VAL A 182 27.79 11.68 -0.35
N VAL A 183 28.40 10.56 0.04
CA VAL A 183 27.97 9.75 1.19
C VAL A 183 28.07 10.52 2.50
N LYS A 184 29.12 11.32 2.71
CA LYS A 184 29.26 12.20 3.89
C LYS A 184 28.12 13.22 4.04
N LYS A 185 27.40 13.56 2.96
CA LYS A 185 26.27 14.50 2.98
C LYS A 185 24.95 13.80 3.33
N THR A 186 24.92 12.48 3.26
CA THR A 186 23.77 11.64 3.63
C THR A 186 23.82 11.32 5.12
N LYS A 187 22.64 11.18 5.73
CA LYS A 187 22.50 10.93 7.19
C LYS A 187 22.40 9.43 7.53
N THR A 188 22.50 8.52 6.57
CA THR A 188 22.20 7.09 6.79
C THR A 188 23.45 6.22 6.69
N LYS A 189 23.65 5.33 7.67
CA LYS A 189 24.81 4.41 7.74
C LYS A 189 24.81 3.36 6.62
N ILE A 190 23.65 3.09 6.04
CA ILE A 190 23.48 2.18 4.91
C ILE A 190 24.28 2.67 3.70
N ASP A 191 24.43 3.98 3.53
CA ASP A 191 25.15 4.60 2.42
C ASP A 191 26.67 4.34 2.53
N ASP A 192 27.20 4.36 3.76
CA ASP A 192 28.60 4.02 4.07
C ASP A 192 28.89 2.55 3.80
N ILE A 193 27.97 1.66 4.18
CA ILE A 193 28.06 0.21 3.92
C ILE A 193 28.09 -0.05 2.41
N LEU A 194 27.16 0.52 1.64
CA LEU A 194 27.10 0.31 0.19
C LEU A 194 28.41 0.71 -0.52
N VAL A 195 28.94 1.89 -0.23
CA VAL A 195 30.15 2.39 -0.90
C VAL A 195 31.39 1.60 -0.50
N SER A 196 31.56 1.29 0.79
CA SER A 196 32.70 0.51 1.27
C SER A 196 32.70 -0.93 0.74
N ARG A 197 31.52 -1.53 0.53
CA ARG A 197 31.40 -2.88 -0.02
C ARG A 197 31.57 -2.95 -1.53
N LEU A 198 31.25 -1.88 -2.27
CA LEU A 198 31.32 -1.85 -3.73
C LEU A 198 32.68 -1.41 -4.29
N GLU A 199 33.50 -0.68 -3.52
CA GLU A 199 34.80 -0.16 -3.98
C GLU A 199 35.71 -1.28 -4.56
N TYR A 200 35.90 -2.35 -3.79
CA TYR A 200 36.80 -3.43 -4.18
C TYR A 200 36.27 -4.31 -5.34
N PRO A 201 35.00 -4.77 -5.33
CA PRO A 201 34.42 -5.52 -6.44
C PRO A 201 34.41 -4.77 -7.77
N ILE A 202 34.14 -3.46 -7.78
CA ILE A 202 34.12 -2.65 -9.01
C ILE A 202 35.50 -2.63 -9.66
N SER A 203 36.56 -2.48 -8.87
CA SER A 203 37.93 -2.52 -9.40
C SER A 203 38.26 -3.85 -10.06
N TRP A 204 38.04 -4.96 -9.35
CA TRP A 204 38.30 -6.30 -9.87
C TRP A 204 37.46 -6.63 -11.09
N PHE A 205 36.21 -6.17 -11.12
CA PHE A 205 35.35 -6.32 -12.30
C PHE A 205 35.96 -5.67 -13.55
N ILE A 206 36.49 -4.45 -13.43
CA ILE A 206 37.14 -3.74 -14.54
C ILE A 206 38.41 -4.47 -14.99
N VAL A 207 39.22 -4.95 -14.04
CA VAL A 207 40.43 -5.73 -14.33
C VAL A 207 40.08 -7.03 -15.06
N LEU A 208 39.09 -7.79 -14.58
CA LEU A 208 38.65 -9.05 -15.19
C LEU A 208 38.06 -8.82 -16.59
N LEU A 209 37.37 -7.70 -16.83
CA LEU A 209 36.93 -7.33 -18.17
C LEU A 209 38.08 -6.96 -19.10
N GLY A 210 39.09 -6.25 -18.59
CA GLY A 210 40.32 -6.00 -19.31
C GLY A 210 41.00 -7.29 -19.76
N ILE A 211 41.04 -8.30 -18.88
CA ILE A 211 41.53 -9.64 -19.22
C ILE A 211 40.69 -10.28 -20.32
N ILE A 212 39.35 -10.27 -20.21
CA ILE A 212 38.47 -10.84 -21.25
C ILE A 212 38.71 -10.19 -22.61
N ILE A 213 38.83 -8.86 -22.65
CA ILE A 213 38.99 -8.10 -23.88
C ILE A 213 40.38 -8.31 -24.47
N SER A 214 41.43 -8.31 -23.64
CA SER A 214 42.80 -8.65 -24.01
C SER A 214 42.93 -10.09 -24.55
N LEU A 215 42.21 -11.05 -23.97
CA LEU A 215 42.25 -12.43 -24.47
C LEU A 215 41.52 -12.60 -25.81
N LYS A 216 40.49 -11.79 -26.07
CA LYS A 216 39.76 -11.81 -27.35
C LYS A 216 40.59 -11.31 -28.54
N THR A 217 41.62 -10.53 -28.29
CA THR A 217 42.48 -9.99 -29.35
C THR A 217 43.55 -10.96 -29.81
N VAL A 218 43.76 -12.05 -29.06
CA VAL A 218 44.64 -13.15 -29.46
C VAL A 218 43.77 -14.21 -30.13
N GLU A 219 43.96 -14.43 -31.44
CA GLU A 219 43.14 -15.35 -32.24
C GLU A 219 43.29 -16.83 -31.83
N THR A 220 44.26 -17.19 -30.99
CA THR A 220 44.64 -18.59 -30.70
C THR A 220 44.08 -19.13 -29.37
N GLY A 221 43.35 -20.25 -29.42
CA GLY A 221 43.26 -21.25 -28.34
C GLY A 221 42.63 -20.87 -26.98
N VAL A 222 42.20 -19.62 -26.77
CA VAL A 222 41.73 -19.14 -25.46
C VAL A 222 40.26 -19.46 -25.12
N THR A 223 39.62 -20.35 -25.88
CA THR A 223 38.18 -20.63 -25.83
C THR A 223 37.69 -21.00 -24.42
N TYR A 224 38.49 -21.69 -23.61
CA TYR A 224 38.13 -22.09 -22.24
C TYR A 224 38.47 -21.05 -21.16
N VAL A 225 39.40 -20.12 -21.41
CA VAL A 225 39.82 -19.12 -20.40
C VAL A 225 38.77 -18.02 -20.24
N ILE A 226 38.11 -17.61 -21.32
CA ILE A 226 37.07 -16.56 -21.27
C ILE A 226 35.89 -16.97 -20.36
N PRO A 227 35.30 -18.19 -20.46
CA PRO A 227 34.29 -18.66 -19.52
C PRO A 227 34.77 -18.74 -18.06
N ILE A 228 36.04 -19.09 -17.83
CA ILE A 228 36.63 -19.11 -16.47
C ILE A 228 36.66 -17.71 -15.89
N VAL A 229 37.18 -16.72 -16.63
CA VAL A 229 37.24 -15.33 -16.17
C VAL A 229 35.83 -14.77 -15.94
N LYS A 230 34.87 -15.08 -16.82
CA LYS A 230 33.45 -14.74 -16.60
C LYS A 230 32.87 -15.40 -15.35
N SER A 231 33.23 -16.65 -15.04
CA SER A 231 32.78 -17.34 -13.84
C SER A 231 33.34 -16.68 -12.57
N ILE A 232 34.58 -16.20 -12.60
CA ILE A 232 35.18 -15.41 -11.51
C ILE A 232 34.42 -14.10 -11.31
N ILE A 233 34.03 -13.41 -12.39
CA ILE A 233 33.17 -12.23 -12.33
C ILE A 233 31.83 -12.55 -11.65
N VAL A 234 31.16 -13.64 -12.06
CA VAL A 234 29.88 -14.04 -11.47
C VAL A 234 30.04 -14.36 -9.98
N ALA A 235 31.09 -15.08 -9.59
CA ALA A 235 31.39 -15.38 -8.19
C ALA A 235 31.67 -14.11 -7.36
N LEU A 236 32.42 -13.14 -7.92
CA LEU A 236 32.70 -11.86 -7.28
C LEU A 236 31.41 -11.07 -7.02
N VAL A 237 30.52 -11.00 -8.02
CA VAL A 237 29.22 -10.32 -7.90
C VAL A 237 28.35 -11.03 -6.87
N ALA A 238 28.24 -12.36 -6.93
CA ALA A 238 27.46 -13.16 -5.99
C ALA A 238 27.94 -12.95 -4.54
N HIS A 239 29.24 -13.02 -4.31
CA HIS A 239 29.85 -12.77 -2.99
C HIS A 239 29.57 -11.38 -2.46
N THR A 240 29.65 -10.37 -3.34
CA THR A 240 29.35 -8.98 -2.98
C THR A 240 27.87 -8.83 -2.58
N LEU A 241 26.96 -9.42 -3.35
CA LEU A 241 25.52 -9.39 -3.05
C LEU A 241 25.18 -10.12 -1.76
N LEU A 242 25.80 -11.27 -1.48
CA LEU A 242 25.58 -12.01 -0.24
C LEU A 242 26.05 -11.22 0.99
N LYS A 243 27.25 -10.65 0.94
CA LYS A 243 27.76 -9.79 2.02
C LYS A 243 26.90 -8.55 2.22
N LEU A 244 26.51 -7.91 1.11
CA LEU A 244 25.66 -6.73 1.18
C LEU A 244 24.29 -7.07 1.80
N ALA A 245 23.71 -8.23 1.46
CA ALA A 245 22.48 -8.68 2.09
C ALA A 245 22.63 -8.86 3.61
N ASP A 246 23.76 -9.42 4.07
CA ASP A 246 24.05 -9.56 5.51
C ASP A 246 24.21 -8.22 6.21
N ASP A 247 25.06 -7.34 5.70
CA ASP A 247 25.34 -6.04 6.34
C ASP A 247 24.09 -5.15 6.39
N LEU A 248 23.28 -5.16 5.32
CA LEU A 248 22.04 -4.39 5.27
C LEU A 248 21.01 -4.90 6.28
N LEU A 249 20.93 -6.22 6.47
CA LEU A 249 20.00 -6.82 7.42
C LEU A 249 20.45 -6.59 8.87
N GLU A 250 21.75 -6.67 9.14
CA GLU A 250 22.33 -6.37 10.46
C GLU A 250 22.10 -4.90 10.85
N GLU A 251 22.37 -3.95 9.94
CA GLU A 251 22.11 -2.53 10.21
C GLU A 251 20.61 -2.26 10.41
N TRP A 252 19.75 -2.90 9.60
CA TRP A 252 18.30 -2.77 9.76
C TRP A 252 17.80 -3.28 11.12
N TRP A 253 18.40 -4.35 11.64
CA TRP A 253 18.12 -4.90 12.97
C TRP A 253 18.55 -3.95 14.09
N ILE A 254 19.81 -3.48 14.05
CA ILE A 254 20.38 -2.60 15.08
C ILE A 254 19.60 -1.29 15.20
N GLU A 255 19.11 -0.75 14.08
CA GLU A 255 18.31 0.48 14.08
C GLU A 255 16.84 0.27 14.46
N SER A 256 16.33 -0.97 14.49
CA SER A 256 14.91 -1.29 14.71
C SER A 256 14.58 -2.19 15.92
N PRO A 257 15.26 -2.10 17.09
CA PRO A 257 15.03 -3.02 18.21
C PRO A 257 13.63 -2.93 18.85
N GLN A 258 12.85 -1.89 18.54
CA GLN A 258 11.55 -1.61 19.16
C GLN A 258 10.32 -2.05 18.34
N GLN A 259 10.49 -2.61 17.13
CA GLN A 259 9.33 -2.91 16.26
C GLN A 259 8.70 -4.31 16.45
N GLY A 260 9.20 -5.14 17.38
CA GLY A 260 8.61 -6.45 17.66
C GLY A 260 8.62 -7.39 16.45
N LEU A 261 9.56 -7.19 15.52
CA LEU A 261 9.88 -8.19 14.51
C LEU A 261 10.76 -9.22 15.20
N ASP A 262 10.28 -10.46 15.26
CA ASP A 262 11.05 -11.56 15.83
C ASP A 262 12.33 -11.76 15.02
N GLU A 263 13.45 -12.01 15.70
CA GLU A 263 14.76 -12.31 15.11
C GLU A 263 14.65 -13.40 14.03
N ASP A 264 13.76 -14.36 14.27
CA ASP A 264 13.39 -15.43 13.35
C ASP A 264 12.94 -14.93 11.97
N ILE A 265 12.14 -13.86 11.89
CA ILE A 265 11.63 -13.33 10.61
C ILE A 265 12.77 -12.75 9.78
N ILE A 266 13.73 -12.09 10.43
CA ILE A 266 14.89 -11.49 9.77
C ILE A 266 15.81 -12.58 9.26
N GLN A 267 16.06 -13.61 10.08
CA GLN A 267 16.88 -14.74 9.68
C GLN A 267 16.26 -15.52 8.51
N ILE A 268 14.94 -15.76 8.54
CA ILE A 268 14.22 -16.40 7.43
C ILE A 268 14.34 -15.56 6.15
N THR A 269 14.16 -14.25 6.27
CA THR A 269 14.25 -13.32 5.12
C THR A 269 15.67 -13.29 4.55
N SER A 270 16.70 -13.25 5.40
CA SER A 270 18.12 -13.32 5.02
C SER A 270 18.41 -14.59 4.24
N ASN A 271 18.06 -15.74 4.82
CA ASN A 271 18.32 -17.04 4.22
C ASN A 271 17.60 -17.17 2.87
N PHE A 272 16.35 -16.69 2.78
CA PHE A 272 15.60 -16.69 1.53
C PHE A 272 16.27 -15.85 0.43
N LEU A 273 16.70 -14.62 0.76
CA LEU A 273 17.46 -13.75 -0.17
C LEU A 273 18.76 -14.40 -0.63
N LYS A 274 19.52 -15.02 0.28
CA LYS A 274 20.77 -15.72 -0.06
C LYS A 274 20.54 -16.88 -1.00
N ILE A 275 19.50 -17.70 -0.76
CA ILE A 275 19.13 -18.80 -1.64
C ILE A 275 18.83 -18.27 -3.05
N ILE A 276 18.07 -17.18 -3.17
CA ILE A 276 17.78 -16.55 -4.47
C ILE A 276 19.08 -16.11 -5.18
N ILE A 277 19.97 -15.41 -4.47
CA ILE A 277 21.24 -14.93 -5.04
C ILE A 277 22.10 -16.12 -5.53
N ILE A 278 22.19 -17.19 -4.74
CA ILE A 278 22.96 -18.39 -5.10
C ILE A 278 22.35 -19.08 -6.33
N VAL A 279 21.03 -19.28 -6.36
CA VAL A 279 20.34 -19.91 -7.49
C VAL A 279 20.52 -19.10 -8.77
N ILE A 280 20.33 -17.78 -8.72
CA ILE A 280 20.54 -16.90 -9.89
C ILE A 280 22.00 -16.98 -10.35
N SER A 281 22.96 -16.93 -9.42
CA SER A 281 24.38 -17.00 -9.74
C SER A 281 24.75 -18.32 -10.42
N LEU A 282 24.18 -19.44 -9.97
CA LEU A 282 24.37 -20.76 -10.57
C LEU A 282 23.78 -20.83 -11.99
N ILE A 283 22.60 -20.25 -12.21
CA ILE A 283 22.00 -20.14 -13.55
C ILE A 283 22.89 -19.32 -14.47
N VAL A 284 23.38 -18.16 -14.01
CA VAL A 284 24.28 -17.31 -14.80
C VAL A 284 25.59 -18.02 -15.11
N MET A 285 26.15 -18.79 -14.16
CA MET A 285 27.29 -19.65 -14.43
C MET A 285 26.99 -20.66 -15.55
N LEU A 286 25.86 -21.36 -15.52
CA LEU A 286 25.48 -22.28 -16.60
C LEU A 286 25.40 -21.58 -17.97
N ILE A 287 24.87 -20.36 -18.04
CA ILE A 287 24.85 -19.55 -19.28
C ILE A 287 26.28 -19.25 -19.76
N VAL A 288 27.18 -18.88 -18.85
CA VAL A 288 28.59 -18.57 -19.18
C VAL A 288 29.29 -19.76 -19.83
N TRP A 289 28.94 -20.98 -19.42
CA TRP A 289 29.47 -22.23 -19.97
C TRP A 289 28.70 -22.76 -21.18
N GLY A 290 27.74 -22.00 -21.71
CA GLY A 290 27.02 -22.34 -22.93
C GLY A 290 25.91 -23.39 -22.75
N ALA A 291 25.47 -23.65 -21.52
CA ALA A 291 24.33 -24.53 -21.27
C ALA A 291 23.03 -23.92 -21.82
N ASP A 292 22.17 -24.75 -22.42
CA ASP A 292 20.84 -24.31 -22.81
C ASP A 292 19.92 -24.23 -21.58
N ILE A 293 19.74 -23.01 -21.08
CA ILE A 293 18.89 -22.75 -19.91
C ILE A 293 17.40 -22.66 -20.25
N LYS A 294 16.97 -22.83 -21.52
CA LYS A 294 15.55 -22.74 -21.89
C LYS A 294 14.68 -23.69 -21.08
N SER A 295 15.10 -24.95 -20.95
CA SER A 295 14.38 -25.96 -20.17
C SER A 295 14.31 -25.60 -18.68
N LEU A 296 15.37 -24.99 -18.15
CA LEU A 296 15.42 -24.52 -16.76
C LEU A 296 14.49 -23.32 -16.55
N LEU A 297 14.51 -22.35 -17.45
CA LEU A 297 13.63 -21.18 -17.43
C LEU A 297 12.15 -21.58 -17.53
N LEU A 298 11.82 -22.54 -18.40
CA LEU A 298 10.48 -23.12 -18.49
C LEU A 298 10.04 -23.73 -17.16
N SER A 299 10.92 -24.48 -16.50
CA SER A 299 10.66 -25.10 -15.20
C SER A 299 10.44 -24.05 -14.10
N VAL A 300 11.30 -23.02 -14.04
CA VAL A 300 11.17 -21.89 -13.10
C VAL A 300 9.86 -21.13 -13.36
N GLY A 301 9.45 -20.98 -14.61
CA GLY A 301 8.18 -20.36 -14.98
C GLY A 301 6.98 -21.11 -14.39
N ILE A 302 6.95 -22.44 -14.52
CA ILE A 302 5.88 -23.29 -13.95
C ILE A 302 5.88 -23.18 -12.41
N ILE A 303 7.05 -23.30 -11.78
CA ILE A 303 7.18 -23.17 -10.31
C ILE A 303 6.68 -21.81 -9.83
N SER A 304 7.00 -20.75 -10.57
CA SER A 304 6.60 -19.38 -10.25
C SER A 304 5.09 -19.19 -10.33
N VAL A 305 4.41 -19.80 -11.31
CA VAL A 305 2.95 -19.79 -11.41
C VAL A 305 2.31 -20.51 -10.22
N VAL A 306 2.78 -21.71 -9.88
CA VAL A 306 2.26 -22.48 -8.73
C VAL A 306 2.47 -21.72 -7.42
N LEU A 307 3.66 -21.14 -7.22
CA LEU A 307 3.96 -20.33 -6.04
C LEU A 307 3.11 -19.05 -6.01
N GLY A 308 2.88 -18.41 -7.15
CA GLY A 308 2.00 -17.25 -7.28
C GLY A 308 0.56 -17.58 -6.88
N PHE A 309 0.03 -18.73 -7.31
CA PHE A 309 -1.29 -19.20 -6.88
C PHE A 309 -1.33 -19.51 -5.38
N ALA A 310 -0.28 -20.11 -4.82
CA ALA A 310 -0.18 -20.38 -3.39
C ALA A 310 -0.15 -19.09 -2.55
N LEU A 311 0.49 -18.02 -3.05
CA LEU A 311 0.61 -16.73 -2.37
C LEU A 311 -0.55 -15.77 -2.63
N LYS A 312 -1.46 -16.10 -3.56
CA LYS A 312 -2.57 -15.22 -3.99
C LYS A 312 -3.32 -14.61 -2.81
N GLY A 313 -3.77 -15.42 -1.85
CA GLY A 313 -4.53 -14.93 -0.70
C GLY A 313 -3.75 -13.96 0.21
N SER A 314 -2.43 -14.12 0.32
CA SER A 314 -1.58 -13.18 1.06
C SER A 314 -1.45 -11.85 0.33
N LEU A 315 -1.24 -11.89 -0.99
CA LEU A 315 -1.17 -10.69 -1.83
C LEU A 315 -2.50 -9.94 -1.86
N ASP A 316 -3.62 -10.64 -1.98
CA ASP A 316 -4.97 -10.05 -1.97
C ASP A 316 -5.18 -9.25 -0.68
N ASN A 317 -4.83 -9.79 0.49
CA ASN A 317 -4.92 -9.07 1.75
C ASN A 317 -4.03 -7.82 1.83
N ILE A 318 -2.81 -7.90 1.30
CA ILE A 318 -1.86 -6.78 1.29
C ILE A 318 -2.41 -5.65 0.41
N PHE A 319 -2.83 -5.96 -0.83
CA PHE A 319 -3.37 -4.96 -1.74
C PHE A 319 -4.69 -4.37 -1.25
N SER A 320 -5.59 -5.17 -0.67
CA SER A 320 -6.80 -4.67 -0.04
C SER A 320 -6.49 -3.75 1.14
N GLY A 321 -5.47 -4.08 1.96
CA GLY A 321 -5.02 -3.20 3.04
C GLY A 321 -4.55 -1.84 2.55
N ILE A 322 -3.72 -1.85 1.49
CA ILE A 322 -3.24 -0.62 0.85
C ILE A 322 -4.43 0.19 0.28
N SER A 323 -5.38 -0.45 -0.40
CA SER A 323 -6.58 0.22 -0.95
C SER A 323 -7.39 0.88 0.17
N LEU A 324 -7.71 0.16 1.24
CA LEU A 324 -8.46 0.70 2.39
C LEU A 324 -7.79 1.93 3.00
N MET A 325 -6.45 1.92 3.07
CA MET A 325 -5.66 3.05 3.57
C MET A 325 -5.69 4.25 2.61
N LEU A 326 -5.60 4.01 1.30
CA LEU A 326 -5.58 5.05 0.27
C LEU A 326 -6.95 5.70 0.05
N ASP A 327 -8.00 4.88 0.01
CA ASP A 327 -9.37 5.32 -0.24
C ASP A 327 -9.98 6.01 0.99
N HIS A 328 -9.35 5.86 2.15
CA HIS A 328 -9.80 6.42 3.43
C HIS A 328 -11.27 6.07 3.74
N THR A 329 -11.73 4.86 3.37
CA THR A 329 -13.10 4.39 3.58
C THR A 329 -13.52 4.48 5.06
N PHE A 330 -12.57 4.24 5.96
CA PHE A 330 -12.64 4.52 7.38
C PHE A 330 -11.21 4.75 7.91
N ARG A 331 -11.10 5.38 9.08
CA ARG A 331 -9.83 5.68 9.74
C ARG A 331 -9.76 5.00 11.11
N VAL A 332 -8.54 4.92 11.64
CA VAL A 332 -8.33 4.55 13.05
C VAL A 332 -9.10 5.56 13.93
N GLY A 333 -9.92 5.04 14.84
CA GLY A 333 -10.82 5.79 15.70
C GLY A 333 -12.27 5.90 15.19
N ASP A 334 -12.54 5.53 13.92
CA ASP A 334 -13.90 5.54 13.39
C ASP A 334 -14.70 4.37 13.97
N VAL A 335 -15.98 4.61 14.31
CA VAL A 335 -16.93 3.55 14.66
C VAL A 335 -17.59 3.05 13.40
N ILE A 336 -17.43 1.77 13.12
CA ILE A 336 -17.97 1.12 11.93
C ILE A 336 -18.94 -0.01 12.31
N LYS A 337 -19.94 -0.23 11.45
CA LYS A 337 -20.79 -1.42 11.48
C LYS A 337 -20.51 -2.28 10.25
N LEU A 338 -20.23 -3.54 10.53
CA LEU A 338 -19.96 -4.57 9.54
C LEU A 338 -21.26 -5.21 9.07
N GLU A 339 -21.21 -5.84 7.90
CA GLU A 339 -22.32 -6.61 7.34
C GLU A 339 -22.76 -7.79 8.24
N SER A 340 -21.82 -8.35 9.00
CA SER A 340 -22.04 -9.33 10.09
C SER A 340 -22.87 -8.80 11.27
N SER A 341 -23.28 -7.51 11.23
CA SER A 341 -23.96 -6.78 12.29
C SER A 341 -23.14 -6.43 13.52
N GLU A 342 -21.86 -6.80 13.54
CA GLU A 342 -20.90 -6.37 14.57
C GLU A 342 -20.64 -4.87 14.44
N ILE A 343 -20.53 -4.18 15.58
CA ILE A 343 -20.25 -2.74 15.64
C ILE A 343 -19.04 -2.54 16.54
N GLY A 344 -18.07 -1.77 16.06
CA GLY A 344 -16.87 -1.50 16.82
C GLY A 344 -16.04 -0.35 16.29
N GLU A 345 -15.03 0.02 17.06
CA GLU A 345 -14.09 1.09 16.75
C GLU A 345 -12.83 0.53 16.10
N VAL A 346 -12.40 1.12 14.99
CA VAL A 346 -11.17 0.72 14.31
C VAL A 346 -9.96 1.13 15.15
N ILE A 347 -9.20 0.15 15.66
CA ILE A 347 -8.02 0.42 16.50
C ILE A 347 -6.77 0.57 15.63
N HIS A 348 -6.65 -0.25 14.59
CA HIS A 348 -5.45 -0.32 13.77
C HIS A 348 -5.76 -0.92 12.40
N ILE A 349 -5.26 -0.29 11.34
CA ILE A 349 -5.31 -0.80 9.97
C ILE A 349 -3.89 -1.28 9.65
N GLY A 350 -3.71 -2.61 9.64
CA GLY A 350 -2.44 -3.23 9.29
C GLY A 350 -2.37 -3.59 7.81
N LEU A 351 -1.21 -4.09 7.37
CA LEU A 351 -1.00 -4.45 5.97
C LEU A 351 -1.91 -5.62 5.53
N ARG A 352 -2.06 -6.65 6.37
CA ARG A 352 -2.84 -7.87 6.06
C ARG A 352 -4.23 -7.90 6.72
N SER A 353 -4.40 -7.21 7.83
CA SER A 353 -5.61 -7.26 8.63
C SER A 353 -5.90 -5.95 9.35
N THR A 354 -7.18 -5.68 9.56
CA THR A 354 -7.69 -4.56 10.35
C THR A 354 -8.20 -5.07 11.69
N LYS A 355 -7.89 -4.34 12.76
CA LYS A 355 -8.29 -4.64 14.14
C LYS A 355 -9.40 -3.70 14.57
N VAL A 356 -10.53 -4.27 14.98
CA VAL A 356 -11.73 -3.54 15.43
C VAL A 356 -12.06 -3.94 16.86
N LYS A 357 -12.30 -2.97 17.73
CA LYS A 357 -12.75 -3.19 19.11
C LYS A 357 -14.26 -3.16 19.18
N THR A 358 -14.91 -4.26 19.55
CA THR A 358 -16.36 -4.27 19.74
C THR A 358 -16.76 -3.55 21.03
N TYR A 359 -18.04 -3.19 21.16
CA TYR A 359 -18.57 -2.62 22.41
C TYR A 359 -18.60 -3.62 23.57
N ASP A 360 -18.52 -4.92 23.27
CA ASP A 360 -18.35 -6.00 24.26
C ASP A 360 -16.87 -6.21 24.65
N ASN A 361 -16.00 -5.27 24.26
CA ASN A 361 -14.57 -5.25 24.57
C ASN A 361 -13.76 -6.42 23.95
N GLU A 362 -14.23 -6.94 22.81
CA GLU A 362 -13.54 -7.98 22.06
C GLU A 362 -12.66 -7.37 20.96
N LEU A 363 -11.58 -8.05 20.59
CA LEU A 363 -10.70 -7.66 19.49
C LEU A 363 -11.03 -8.50 18.25
N LEU A 364 -11.76 -7.91 17.32
CA LEU A 364 -12.04 -8.52 16.03
C LEU A 364 -10.87 -8.26 15.07
N VAL A 365 -10.26 -9.34 14.56
CA VAL A 365 -9.14 -9.26 13.59
C VAL A 365 -9.65 -9.73 12.24
N ILE A 366 -9.81 -8.80 11.31
CA ILE A 366 -10.44 -9.05 10.01
C ILE A 366 -9.38 -9.01 8.92
N PRO A 367 -9.24 -10.04 8.08
CA PRO A 367 -8.43 -9.98 6.87
C PRO A 367 -8.89 -8.83 5.97
N ASN A 368 -7.94 -8.03 5.48
CA ASN A 368 -8.28 -6.84 4.70
C ASN A 368 -9.01 -7.18 3.38
N SER A 369 -8.72 -8.35 2.78
CA SER A 369 -9.43 -8.83 1.59
C SER A 369 -10.93 -9.03 1.84
N ILE A 370 -11.31 -9.50 3.04
CA ILE A 370 -12.73 -9.64 3.40
C ILE A 370 -13.33 -8.25 3.63
N LEU A 371 -12.63 -7.40 4.37
CA LEU A 371 -13.12 -6.07 4.73
C LEU A 371 -13.29 -5.14 3.53
N ALA A 372 -12.43 -5.25 2.52
CA ALA A 372 -12.53 -4.47 1.28
C ALA A 372 -13.69 -4.92 0.37
N ASN A 373 -14.14 -6.17 0.51
CA ASN A 373 -15.21 -6.74 -0.33
C ASN A 373 -16.59 -6.71 0.33
N MET A 374 -16.69 -6.37 1.61
CA MET A 374 -17.94 -6.35 2.36
C MET A 374 -18.52 -4.94 2.49
N ARG A 375 -19.84 -4.83 2.73
CA ARG A 375 -20.45 -3.53 3.00
C ARG A 375 -20.11 -3.05 4.42
N VAL A 376 -19.57 -1.83 4.53
CA VAL A 376 -19.26 -1.18 5.81
C VAL A 376 -20.06 0.12 5.94
N ILE A 377 -20.69 0.30 7.10
CA ILE A 377 -21.33 1.58 7.47
C ILE A 377 -20.38 2.30 8.42
N ASN A 378 -19.91 3.48 8.03
CA ASN A 378 -19.10 4.33 8.89
C ASN A 378 -20.03 5.34 9.62
N TYR A 379 -20.04 5.31 10.95
CA TYR A 379 -20.86 6.23 11.75
C TYR A 379 -20.15 7.54 12.09
N ALA A 380 -18.86 7.67 11.78
CA ALA A 380 -18.07 8.89 11.98
C ALA A 380 -17.96 9.76 10.70
N ARG A 381 -18.60 9.35 9.60
CA ARG A 381 -18.50 10.02 8.29
C ARG A 381 -19.87 10.04 7.56
N PRO A 382 -20.16 11.08 6.74
CA PRO A 382 -19.32 12.24 6.41
C PRO A 382 -19.17 13.25 7.54
N ASP A 383 -20.15 13.31 8.46
CA ASP A 383 -20.11 14.04 9.71
C ASP A 383 -20.52 13.11 10.86
N ASN A 384 -20.23 13.51 12.10
CA ASN A 384 -20.50 12.66 13.27
C ASN A 384 -21.98 12.68 13.71
N ASN A 385 -22.88 13.34 12.98
CA ASN A 385 -24.28 13.44 13.39
C ASN A 385 -25.04 12.16 13.06
N LEU A 386 -25.36 11.40 14.10
CA LEU A 386 -26.14 10.20 13.99
C LEU A 386 -27.61 10.49 14.30
N ARG A 387 -28.49 10.13 13.37
CA ARG A 387 -29.95 10.18 13.57
C ARG A 387 -30.42 9.02 14.45
N ILE A 388 -31.09 9.35 15.54
CA ILE A 388 -31.72 8.41 16.47
C ILE A 388 -33.23 8.49 16.35
N ILE A 389 -33.91 7.35 16.49
CA ILE A 389 -35.37 7.23 16.41
C ILE A 389 -35.86 6.43 17.62
N ILE A 390 -36.64 7.06 18.49
CA ILE A 390 -37.30 6.41 19.62
C ILE A 390 -38.80 6.24 19.29
N PRO A 391 -39.33 5.00 19.25
CA PRO A 391 -40.76 4.76 19.11
C PRO A 391 -41.49 5.08 20.42
N VAL A 392 -42.64 5.74 20.33
CA VAL A 392 -43.46 6.13 21.48
C VAL A 392 -44.92 5.83 21.19
N GLY A 393 -45.58 5.03 22.03
CA GLY A 393 -47.01 4.73 21.91
C GLY A 393 -47.84 5.43 22.99
N VAL A 394 -48.96 6.05 22.60
CA VAL A 394 -49.95 6.64 23.53
C VAL A 394 -51.34 6.07 23.28
N ALA A 395 -52.20 6.07 24.29
CA ALA A 395 -53.52 5.45 24.20
C ALA A 395 -54.45 6.19 23.22
N TYR A 396 -55.35 5.44 22.59
CA TYR A 396 -56.45 6.00 21.79
C TYR A 396 -57.28 7.00 22.61
N GLY A 397 -57.75 8.05 21.94
CA GLY A 397 -58.43 9.19 22.58
C GLY A 397 -57.49 10.30 23.07
N SER A 398 -56.17 10.12 22.96
CA SER A 398 -55.20 11.19 23.19
C SER A 398 -55.19 12.19 22.03
N ASP A 399 -55.12 13.48 22.33
CA ASP A 399 -54.95 14.54 21.32
C ASP A 399 -53.55 14.45 20.69
N VAL A 400 -53.51 14.12 19.39
CA VAL A 400 -52.29 13.94 18.60
C VAL A 400 -51.42 15.20 18.57
N GLU A 401 -52.02 16.38 18.41
CA GLU A 401 -51.27 17.63 18.33
C GLU A 401 -50.73 18.04 19.71
N LYS A 402 -51.48 17.74 20.78
CA LYS A 402 -50.97 17.89 22.15
C LYS A 402 -49.75 17.00 22.40
N VAL A 403 -49.79 15.73 21.99
CA VAL A 403 -48.67 14.79 22.14
C VAL A 403 -47.43 15.30 21.39
N LYS A 404 -47.58 15.69 20.11
CA LYS A 404 -46.49 16.27 19.32
C LYS A 404 -45.90 17.51 19.99
N LYS A 405 -46.75 18.44 20.46
CA LYS A 405 -46.30 19.69 21.09
C LYS A 405 -45.50 19.43 22.37
N VAL A 406 -46.00 18.53 23.23
CA VAL A 406 -45.35 18.17 24.49
C VAL A 406 -43.99 17.51 24.23
N LEU A 407 -43.93 16.54 23.32
CA LEU A 407 -42.69 15.82 23.00
C LEU A 407 -41.68 16.73 22.26
N ARG A 408 -42.11 17.57 21.32
CA ARG A 408 -41.22 18.55 20.66
C ARG A 408 -40.62 19.54 21.66
N ASN A 409 -41.42 20.04 22.58
CA ASN A 409 -40.92 20.95 23.62
C ASN A 409 -39.93 20.26 24.57
N ALA A 410 -40.08 18.96 24.81
CA ALA A 410 -39.17 18.17 25.62
C ALA A 410 -37.74 18.07 25.04
N LEU A 411 -37.64 18.07 23.70
CA LEU A 411 -36.38 17.97 22.95
C LEU A 411 -35.65 19.32 22.84
N LYS A 412 -36.35 20.45 22.99
CA LYS A 412 -35.73 21.78 22.88
C LYS A 412 -34.67 21.99 23.96
N ASN A 413 -33.55 22.61 23.57
CA ASN A 413 -32.46 23.05 24.46
C ASN A 413 -31.82 21.93 25.30
N ARG A 414 -31.79 20.69 24.79
CA ARG A 414 -31.09 19.57 25.43
C ARG A 414 -29.63 19.54 25.00
N LYS A 415 -28.73 19.34 25.97
CA LYS A 415 -27.28 19.31 25.74
C LYS A 415 -26.84 18.03 25.01
N GLU A 416 -27.64 16.98 25.12
CA GLU A 416 -27.39 15.66 24.54
C GLU A 416 -27.73 15.59 23.05
N ILE A 417 -28.43 16.60 22.50
CA ILE A 417 -28.90 16.64 21.11
C ILE A 417 -28.01 17.62 20.33
N SER A 418 -27.36 17.14 19.26
CA SER A 418 -26.41 17.93 18.48
C SER A 418 -27.07 18.89 17.49
N LEU A 419 -28.18 18.47 16.85
CA LEU A 419 -28.94 19.27 15.90
C LEU A 419 -30.40 19.43 16.37
N PRO A 420 -30.66 20.26 17.40
CA PRO A 420 -32.02 20.43 17.94
C PRO A 420 -33.03 20.92 16.89
N HIS A 421 -32.59 21.71 15.92
CA HIS A 421 -33.44 22.26 14.86
C HIS A 421 -33.93 21.20 13.85
N LEU A 422 -33.27 20.04 13.76
CA LEU A 422 -33.70 18.90 12.93
C LEU A 422 -34.47 17.84 13.73
N SER A 423 -34.64 18.03 15.03
CA SER A 423 -35.37 17.08 15.88
C SER A 423 -36.87 17.27 15.71
N ASP A 424 -37.61 16.17 15.56
CA ASP A 424 -39.05 16.22 15.29
C ASP A 424 -39.79 15.01 15.87
N VAL A 425 -41.10 15.11 15.92
CA VAL A 425 -42.02 14.08 16.40
C VAL A 425 -43.05 13.80 15.33
N TRP A 426 -42.97 12.60 14.75
CA TRP A 426 -43.87 12.17 13.69
C TRP A 426 -44.95 11.27 14.26
N PHE A 427 -46.20 11.53 13.89
CA PHE A 427 -47.27 10.56 14.07
C PHE A 427 -47.19 9.58 12.90
N VAL A 428 -46.98 8.30 13.20
CA VAL A 428 -46.58 7.30 12.19
C VAL A 428 -47.76 6.44 11.77
N LYS A 429 -48.47 5.86 12.73
CA LYS A 429 -49.60 4.98 12.45
C LYS A 429 -50.51 4.83 13.67
N MET A 430 -51.73 4.41 13.39
CA MET A 430 -52.72 3.93 14.36
C MET A 430 -52.56 2.41 14.45
N ASN A 431 -52.04 1.90 15.56
CA ASN A 431 -51.72 0.48 15.78
C ASN A 431 -52.79 -0.20 16.65
N ASP A 432 -52.72 -1.52 16.88
CA ASP A 432 -53.82 -2.29 17.50
C ASP A 432 -54.33 -1.73 18.84
N PHE A 433 -53.45 -1.15 19.66
CA PHE A 433 -53.77 -0.61 20.99
C PHE A 433 -53.16 0.78 21.25
N SER A 434 -52.41 1.35 20.30
CA SER A 434 -51.68 2.62 20.47
C SER A 434 -51.74 3.52 19.24
N LEU A 435 -51.68 4.82 19.50
CA LEU A 435 -51.27 5.84 18.53
C LEU A 435 -49.74 5.92 18.57
N ASP A 436 -49.08 5.50 17.48
CA ASP A 436 -47.61 5.37 17.42
C ASP A 436 -46.96 6.64 16.88
N PHE A 437 -45.97 7.12 17.62
CA PHE A 437 -45.14 8.26 17.29
C PHE A 437 -43.67 7.84 17.16
N LYS A 438 -42.90 8.58 16.35
CA LYS A 438 -41.44 8.49 16.30
C LYS A 438 -40.85 9.81 16.76
N VAL A 439 -40.08 9.76 17.83
CA VAL A 439 -39.27 10.88 18.30
C VAL A 439 -37.90 10.77 17.63
N ILE A 440 -37.54 11.78 16.85
CA ILE A 440 -36.32 11.83 16.04
C ILE A 440 -35.43 12.93 16.58
N PHE A 441 -34.16 12.62 16.81
CA PHE A 441 -33.14 13.58 17.19
C PHE A 441 -31.77 13.14 16.69
N TYR A 442 -30.77 14.02 16.80
CA TYR A 442 -29.42 13.77 16.33
C TYR A 442 -28.44 13.86 17.50
N ILE A 443 -27.42 13.00 17.48
CA ILE A 443 -26.29 13.02 18.42
C ILE A 443 -24.98 13.22 17.66
N ASP A 444 -23.94 13.72 18.30
CA ASP A 444 -22.64 14.08 17.70
C ASP A 444 -21.58 12.96 17.78
N ASP A 445 -21.89 11.83 18.42
CA ASP A 445 -20.97 10.70 18.57
C ASP A 445 -21.76 9.40 18.80
N TYR A 446 -21.50 8.37 17.99
CA TYR A 446 -22.10 7.05 18.15
C TYR A 446 -21.80 6.45 19.53
N ARG A 447 -20.65 6.73 20.14
CA ARG A 447 -20.28 6.22 21.48
C ARG A 447 -21.27 6.66 22.57
N LYS A 448 -21.96 7.79 22.36
CA LYS A 448 -22.97 8.30 23.31
C LYS A 448 -24.36 7.71 23.07
N LYS A 449 -24.59 7.01 21.94
CA LYS A 449 -25.91 6.56 21.48
C LYS A 449 -26.75 5.93 22.58
N TYR A 450 -26.30 4.82 23.16
CA TYR A 450 -27.10 4.08 24.13
C TYR A 450 -27.36 4.87 25.42
N LYS A 451 -26.38 5.67 25.86
CA LYS A 451 -26.53 6.55 27.03
C LYS A 451 -27.57 7.64 26.76
N THR A 452 -27.49 8.31 25.61
CA THR A 452 -28.44 9.35 25.22
C THR A 452 -29.83 8.77 24.98
N GLU A 453 -29.95 7.64 24.29
CA GLU A 453 -31.23 6.93 24.11
C GLU A 453 -31.90 6.63 25.45
N SER A 454 -31.15 6.12 26.44
CA SER A 454 -31.68 5.87 27.78
C SER A 454 -32.17 7.14 28.48
N ILE A 455 -31.39 8.23 28.40
CA ILE A 455 -31.74 9.52 29.02
C ILE A 455 -33.03 10.08 28.39
N ILE A 456 -33.09 10.12 27.05
CA ILE A 456 -34.23 10.68 26.33
C ILE A 456 -35.48 9.80 26.50
N THR A 457 -35.34 8.47 26.49
CA THR A 457 -36.47 7.54 26.70
C THR A 457 -37.07 7.72 28.10
N THR A 458 -36.22 7.81 29.13
CA THR A 458 -36.67 8.06 30.51
C THR A 458 -37.40 9.40 30.62
N MET A 459 -36.85 10.44 29.99
CA MET A 459 -37.46 11.77 29.97
C MET A 459 -38.83 11.78 29.26
N ILE A 460 -38.95 11.08 28.12
CA ILE A 460 -40.23 10.92 27.42
C ILE A 460 -41.27 10.28 28.34
N TYR A 461 -40.90 9.20 29.04
CA TYR A 461 -41.78 8.53 29.98
C TYR A 461 -42.31 9.49 31.07
N ASP A 462 -41.41 10.25 31.71
CA ASP A 462 -41.78 11.19 32.78
C ASP A 462 -42.70 12.31 32.27
N ILE A 463 -42.44 12.81 31.06
CA ILE A 463 -43.22 13.90 30.46
C ILE A 463 -44.62 13.44 30.06
N LEU A 464 -44.75 12.23 29.50
CA LEU A 464 -46.06 11.65 29.20
C LEU A 464 -46.88 11.50 30.48
N LYS A 465 -46.26 10.95 31.54
CA LYS A 465 -46.89 10.80 32.86
C LYS A 465 -47.33 12.14 33.44
N LYS A 466 -46.46 13.16 33.42
CA LYS A 466 -46.76 14.51 33.92
C LYS A 466 -47.94 15.18 33.18
N ASN A 467 -48.07 14.92 31.87
CA ASN A 467 -49.14 15.48 31.04
C ASN A 467 -50.42 14.62 31.00
N LYS A 468 -50.50 13.56 31.82
CA LYS A 468 -51.61 12.60 31.85
C LYS A 468 -51.88 11.92 30.50
N LEU A 469 -50.82 11.73 29.70
CA LEU A 469 -50.87 10.98 28.46
C LEU A 469 -50.60 9.51 28.78
N ASN A 470 -51.62 8.66 28.62
CA ASN A 470 -51.55 7.28 29.06
C ASN A 470 -50.76 6.42 28.06
N ILE A 471 -49.87 5.58 28.57
CA ILE A 471 -49.15 4.58 27.76
C ILE A 471 -50.01 3.31 27.75
N PRO A 472 -50.49 2.87 26.58
CA PRO A 472 -51.48 1.80 26.52
C PRO A 472 -50.81 0.45 26.79
N PHE A 473 -51.53 -0.42 27.50
CA PHE A 473 -51.24 -1.84 27.52
C PHE A 473 -51.97 -2.52 26.36
N PRO A 474 -51.50 -3.67 25.88
CA PRO A 474 -52.28 -4.51 24.97
C PRO A 474 -53.68 -4.75 25.55
N THR A 475 -54.71 -4.30 24.83
CA THR A 475 -56.10 -4.33 25.29
C THR A 475 -56.92 -5.19 24.35
N ARG A 476 -57.87 -5.97 24.90
CA ARG A 476 -58.81 -6.77 24.12
C ARG A 476 -60.23 -6.51 24.60
N THR A 477 -61.12 -6.14 23.69
CA THR A 477 -62.55 -6.04 23.97
C THR A 477 -63.19 -7.42 23.90
N LEU A 478 -63.81 -7.88 24.99
CA LEU A 478 -64.54 -9.14 25.05
C LEU A 478 -66.04 -8.87 25.05
N TYR A 479 -66.74 -9.28 23.98
CA TYR A 479 -68.19 -9.25 23.91
C TYR A 479 -68.76 -10.53 24.53
N MET A 480 -69.31 -10.44 25.73
CA MET A 480 -69.91 -11.58 26.42
C MET A 480 -71.41 -11.65 26.07
N ASN A 481 -71.75 -12.53 25.12
CA ASN A 481 -73.13 -12.74 24.70
C ASN A 481 -73.89 -13.52 25.79
N LYS A 482 -74.82 -12.87 26.51
CA LYS A 482 -75.81 -13.59 27.33
C LYS A 482 -76.87 -14.16 26.40
N GLY A 483 -76.66 -15.38 25.91
CA GLY A 483 -77.64 -16.09 25.10
C GLY A 483 -78.99 -16.19 25.80
N LYS A 484 -80.05 -15.65 25.18
CA LYS A 484 -81.44 -15.95 25.49
C LYS A 484 -81.83 -17.26 24.77
N ASN A 485 -81.85 -18.37 25.51
CA ASN A 485 -82.92 -19.39 25.56
C ASN A 485 -82.37 -20.77 25.95
N GLY A 486 -83.04 -21.41 26.92
CA GLY A 486 -82.87 -22.85 27.15
C GLY A 486 -83.34 -23.43 28.49
N ARG A 487 -84.61 -23.23 28.85
CA ARG A 487 -85.43 -24.04 29.78
C ARG A 487 -85.05 -24.05 31.28
N GLU A 488 -86.02 -23.58 32.06
CA GLU A 488 -86.33 -24.12 33.38
C GLU A 488 -86.43 -25.65 33.28
N THR A 489 -85.47 -26.37 33.87
CA THR A 489 -85.75 -27.67 34.47
C THR A 489 -85.93 -27.42 35.95
N SER A 490 -87.18 -27.30 36.35
CA SER A 490 -87.63 -27.45 37.73
C SER A 490 -87.33 -28.88 38.20
N GLU A 491 -86.32 -29.06 39.04
CA GLU A 491 -86.24 -30.16 39.99
C GLU A 491 -85.58 -29.67 41.30
N PRO A 492 -85.94 -30.24 42.46
CA PRO A 492 -86.40 -29.44 43.58
C PRO A 492 -85.31 -29.01 44.56
N GLN A 493 -85.63 -27.96 45.30
CA GLN A 493 -84.90 -27.44 46.45
C GLN A 493 -84.47 -28.55 47.43
N ARG A 494 -83.17 -28.71 47.66
CA ARG A 494 -82.66 -29.13 48.97
C ARG A 494 -82.06 -27.93 49.71
N ARG A 495 -82.93 -27.42 50.57
CA ARG A 495 -82.75 -26.37 51.57
C ARG A 495 -81.56 -26.68 52.49
N VAL A 496 -80.55 -25.82 52.53
CA VAL A 496 -79.75 -25.58 53.75
C VAL A 496 -79.67 -24.08 54.00
N LYS A 497 -80.12 -23.70 55.19
CA LYS A 497 -80.35 -22.34 55.68
C LYS A 497 -79.07 -21.50 55.75
N LYS A 498 -79.25 -20.19 55.52
CA LYS A 498 -78.36 -19.09 55.94
C LYS A 498 -78.08 -19.12 57.44
N THR A 499 -76.87 -18.73 57.83
CA THR A 499 -76.55 -17.84 58.99
C THR A 499 -75.06 -17.48 58.86
N SER A 500 -74.72 -16.25 58.43
CA SER A 500 -74.49 -15.04 59.23
C SER A 500 -73.10 -14.96 59.91
N SER A 501 -72.48 -13.79 59.71
CA SER A 501 -71.64 -13.04 60.65
C SER A 501 -70.23 -13.55 61.03
N SER A 502 -69.27 -12.76 60.52
CA SER A 502 -68.29 -11.99 61.32
C SER A 502 -66.95 -12.60 61.77
N LYS A 503 -65.93 -11.76 61.56
CA LYS A 503 -64.83 -11.40 62.46
C LYS A 503 -63.72 -12.44 62.79
N LYS A 504 -62.53 -11.97 62.44
CA LYS A 504 -61.31 -11.80 63.27
C LYS A 504 -60.37 -12.99 63.49
N LYS A 505 -59.14 -12.71 63.02
CA LYS A 505 -57.85 -12.71 63.76
C LYS A 505 -57.21 -14.03 64.20
N VAL A 506 -55.96 -14.15 63.73
CA VAL A 506 -54.72 -14.42 64.50
C VAL A 506 -54.44 -15.87 64.88
N SER A 507 -53.38 -16.43 64.29
CA SER A 507 -52.07 -16.69 64.93
C SER A 507 -51.26 -17.63 64.01
N LYS A 508 -50.10 -17.19 63.52
CA LYS A 508 -48.76 -17.49 64.08
C LYS A 508 -48.51 -18.99 64.28
N GLY A 509 -47.77 -19.54 63.30
CA GLY A 509 -46.52 -20.23 63.54
C GLY A 509 -46.60 -21.69 63.98
N SER A 510 -46.00 -22.58 63.19
CA SER A 510 -44.78 -23.24 63.68
C SER A 510 -44.00 -23.88 62.53
N LYS A 511 -42.69 -23.77 62.68
CA LYS A 511 -41.63 -24.34 61.85
C LYS A 511 -41.73 -25.87 61.84
N LYS A 512 -41.35 -26.48 60.72
CA LYS A 512 -40.31 -27.54 60.74
C LYS A 512 -39.66 -27.70 59.36
N LYS A 513 -38.38 -27.30 59.32
CA LYS A 513 -37.36 -27.83 58.41
C LYS A 513 -37.21 -29.34 58.66
N VAL A 514 -36.90 -30.10 57.61
CA VAL A 514 -35.87 -31.18 57.50
C VAL A 514 -35.97 -31.67 56.04
N SER A 515 -34.97 -31.36 55.18
CA SER A 515 -33.92 -32.29 54.66
C SER A 515 -34.49 -33.38 53.74
N LYS A 516 -33.95 -33.81 52.59
CA LYS A 516 -32.63 -33.84 51.92
C LYS A 516 -32.97 -34.17 50.44
N LYS A 517 -32.41 -33.52 49.42
CA LYS A 517 -31.16 -33.87 48.72
C LYS A 517 -31.14 -35.29 48.11
N VAL A 518 -31.44 -35.44 46.81
CA VAL A 518 -30.93 -36.51 45.88
C VAL A 518 -31.08 -35.97 44.44
N LYS A 519 -29.99 -35.45 43.82
CA LYS A 519 -29.10 -36.03 42.78
C LYS A 519 -29.65 -36.00 41.33
N LYS A 520 -28.81 -35.37 40.48
CA LYS A 520 -28.36 -35.76 39.11
C LYS A 520 -29.47 -35.93 38.05
N LYS A 521 -29.39 -35.27 36.90
CA LYS A 521 -28.24 -35.02 36.02
C LYS A 521 -28.14 -33.56 35.59
#